data_AF-A0A498ER83-F1
#
_entry.id   AF-A0A498ER83-F1
#
_cell.length_a   1.000
_cell.length_b   1.000
_cell.length_c   1.000
_cell.angle_alpha   90.00
_cell.angle_beta   90.00
_cell.angle_gamma   90.00
#
_symmetry.space_group_name_H-M   'P 1'
#
loop_
_entity.id
_entity.type
_entity.pdbx_description
1 polymer ?
#
loop_
_entity_poly.entity_id
_entity_poly.type
_entity_poly.pdbx_seq_one_letter_code
_entity_poly.pdbx_strand_id
1 'polypeptide(L)'
;MDGSRDRGVTTVVATILMVAIVVIIAATIGVAVLDFESGLSEPQELRGFSDAEVTLGPEHRAWGGWNDGNSTPPRGDIDVVRVPYVSGPTFQGDEIGSILVRWEGSDGEGGQVRFLNPNRFDADTNQTFHDDDVGEFCTGDFAVGETLTIRMAHNRYQAGGTGTDVEDIGEQYVESNQNDIARGGDEPFFRVENRYPVYFSGDRPMEPGDSVEILFIGVNDEQPIAKTTAVATAATGEPTERDKPACP
;
A
#
# COMPACT_ATOMS: atom_id res chain seq x y z
N MET A 1 30.34 -12.45 55.29
CA MET A 1 29.59 -11.59 54.35
C MET A 1 30.00 -12.01 52.96
N ASP A 2 29.33 -13.02 52.41
CA ASP A 2 29.55 -13.47 51.03
C ASP A 2 28.74 -12.59 50.09
N GLY A 3 29.43 -11.69 49.40
CA GLY A 3 28.86 -10.90 48.31
C GLY A 3 28.91 -11.70 47.02
N SER A 4 27.82 -12.39 46.70
CA SER A 4 27.66 -13.08 45.43
C SER A 4 27.69 -12.08 44.27
N ARG A 5 28.53 -12.37 43.28
CA ARG A 5 28.75 -11.57 42.07
C ARG A 5 27.62 -11.79 41.07
N ASP A 6 26.56 -10.99 41.14
CA ASP A 6 25.52 -10.89 40.09
C ASP A 6 25.91 -9.87 39.00
N ARG A 7 27.10 -10.00 38.40
CA ARG A 7 27.54 -9.15 37.28
C ARG A 7 28.21 -9.99 36.21
N GLY A 8 27.40 -10.63 35.38
CA GLY A 8 27.87 -11.42 34.24
C GLY A 8 26.73 -12.05 33.43
N VAL A 9 25.56 -12.22 34.05
CA VAL A 9 24.39 -12.85 33.40
C VAL A 9 23.68 -11.87 32.46
N THR A 10 23.59 -10.58 32.80
CA THR A 10 22.83 -9.59 32.01
C THR A 10 23.44 -9.32 30.64
N THR A 11 24.76 -9.21 30.52
CA THR A 11 25.43 -8.93 29.23
C THR A 11 25.35 -10.13 28.28
N VAL A 12 25.47 -11.36 28.80
CA VAL A 12 25.38 -12.59 28.01
C VAL A 12 23.94 -12.85 27.56
N VAL A 13 22.96 -12.59 28.42
CA VAL A 13 21.55 -12.69 28.04
C VAL A 13 21.20 -11.66 26.98
N ALA A 14 21.68 -10.41 27.10
CA ALA A 14 21.43 -9.36 26.12
C ALA A 14 22.04 -9.68 24.74
N THR A 15 23.25 -10.23 24.69
CA THR A 15 23.85 -10.65 23.40
C THR A 15 23.13 -11.83 22.78
N ILE A 16 22.70 -12.82 23.58
CA ILE A 16 21.90 -13.95 23.05
C ILE A 16 20.55 -13.46 22.51
N LEU A 17 19.87 -12.56 23.23
CA LEU A 17 18.61 -11.97 22.78
C LEU A 17 18.78 -11.17 21.49
N MET A 18 19.83 -10.35 21.40
CA MET A 18 20.11 -9.57 20.19
C MET A 18 20.43 -10.49 19.00
N VAL A 19 21.23 -11.54 19.19
CA VAL A 19 21.51 -12.53 18.14
C VAL A 19 20.24 -13.29 17.74
N ALA A 20 19.41 -13.67 18.69
CA ALA A 20 18.15 -14.35 18.40
C ALA A 20 17.20 -13.47 17.59
N ILE A 21 17.07 -12.19 17.93
CA ILE A 21 16.26 -11.22 17.17
C ILE A 21 16.82 -11.06 15.75
N VAL A 22 18.14 -10.89 15.60
CA VAL A 22 18.79 -10.76 14.29
C VAL A 22 18.58 -12.03 13.44
N VAL A 23 18.68 -13.22 14.05
CA VAL A 23 18.43 -14.50 13.36
C VAL A 23 16.97 -14.64 12.96
N ILE A 24 16.02 -14.24 13.81
CA ILE A 24 14.59 -14.27 13.49
C ILE A 24 14.27 -13.31 12.35
N ILE A 25 14.80 -12.07 12.37
CA ILE A 25 14.64 -11.09 11.30
C ILE A 25 15.28 -11.58 10.00
N ALA A 26 16.47 -12.18 10.04
CA ALA A 26 17.11 -12.75 8.87
C ALA A 26 16.32 -13.95 8.31
N ALA A 27 15.73 -14.77 9.17
CA ALA A 27 14.91 -15.90 8.78
C ALA A 27 13.54 -15.46 8.21
N THR A 28 12.92 -14.39 8.74
CA THR A 28 11.66 -13.87 8.20
C THR A 28 11.85 -13.27 6.82
N ILE A 29 12.98 -12.58 6.57
CA ILE A 29 13.39 -12.16 5.23
C ILE A 29 13.60 -13.39 4.34
N GLY A 30 14.30 -14.43 4.83
CA GLY A 30 14.60 -15.64 4.05
C GLY A 30 13.38 -16.51 3.68
N VAL A 31 12.39 -16.65 4.57
CA VAL A 31 11.19 -17.48 4.30
C VAL A 31 10.26 -16.79 3.31
N ALA A 32 10.14 -15.47 3.35
CA ALA A 32 9.37 -14.72 2.36
C ALA A 32 10.01 -14.83 0.95
N VAL A 33 11.34 -14.92 0.87
CA VAL A 33 12.11 -14.99 -0.38
C VAL A 33 12.04 -16.37 -1.06
N LEU A 34 12.04 -17.46 -0.31
CA LEU A 34 12.05 -18.81 -0.88
C LEU A 34 10.75 -19.20 -1.61
N ASP A 35 9.62 -18.63 -1.22
CA ASP A 35 8.34 -18.89 -1.91
C ASP A 35 8.30 -18.25 -3.31
N PHE A 36 9.07 -17.18 -3.54
CA PHE A 36 9.10 -16.41 -4.79
C PHE A 36 9.91 -17.09 -5.90
N GLU A 37 11.03 -17.74 -5.56
CA GLU A 37 11.90 -18.38 -6.55
C GLU A 37 11.24 -19.61 -7.22
N SER A 38 10.25 -20.22 -6.59
CA SER A 38 9.61 -21.45 -7.07
C SER A 38 8.73 -21.26 -8.32
N GLY A 39 8.40 -20.01 -8.69
CA GLY A 39 7.52 -19.68 -9.83
C GLY A 39 8.15 -18.83 -10.94
N LEU A 40 9.43 -18.47 -10.86
CA LEU A 40 10.05 -17.52 -11.79
C LEU A 40 10.89 -18.22 -12.87
N SER A 41 10.72 -17.82 -14.13
CA SER A 41 11.45 -18.39 -15.28
C SER A 41 12.92 -17.96 -15.36
N GLU A 42 13.27 -16.84 -14.72
CA GLU A 42 14.61 -16.25 -14.70
C GLU A 42 14.93 -15.62 -13.33
N PRO A 43 16.21 -15.56 -12.90
CA PRO A 43 16.59 -14.92 -11.65
C PRO A 43 16.29 -13.41 -11.71
N GLN A 44 15.33 -12.96 -10.92
CA GLN A 44 15.07 -11.53 -10.78
C GLN A 44 16.16 -10.89 -9.89
N GLU A 45 16.65 -9.71 -10.26
CA GLU A 45 17.48 -8.92 -9.34
C GLU A 45 16.63 -8.56 -8.11
N LEU A 46 17.10 -9.01 -6.93
CA LEU A 46 16.37 -8.90 -5.68
C LEU A 46 16.13 -7.43 -5.31
N ARG A 47 14.88 -7.11 -4.95
CA ARG A 47 14.45 -5.79 -4.49
C ARG A 47 14.03 -5.89 -3.02
N GLY A 48 14.75 -5.20 -2.15
CA GLY A 48 14.53 -5.20 -0.71
C GLY A 48 13.83 -3.93 -0.23
N PHE A 49 12.79 -4.13 0.56
CA PHE A 49 12.06 -3.08 1.28
C PHE A 49 12.42 -3.11 2.77
N SER A 50 12.31 -1.95 3.43
CA SER A 50 12.26 -1.90 4.89
C SER A 50 10.84 -2.22 5.38
N ASP A 51 10.59 -2.03 6.67
CA ASP A 51 9.28 -2.24 7.27
C ASP A 51 8.26 -1.30 6.59
N ALA A 52 7.28 -1.90 5.91
CA ALA A 52 6.18 -1.16 5.33
C ALA A 52 5.17 -0.78 6.41
N GLU A 53 4.54 0.38 6.25
CA GLU A 53 3.54 0.89 7.17
C GLU A 53 2.20 1.00 6.46
N VAL A 54 1.12 0.55 7.10
CA VAL A 54 -0.25 0.74 6.62
C VAL A 54 -1.02 1.49 7.69
N THR A 55 -1.46 2.69 7.35
CA THR A 55 -2.23 3.55 8.24
C THR A 55 -3.60 3.81 7.63
N LEU A 56 -4.65 3.48 8.38
CA LEU A 56 -6.03 3.56 7.93
C LEU A 56 -6.64 4.93 8.27
N GLY A 57 -7.13 5.63 7.25
CA GLY A 57 -7.72 6.97 7.34
C GLY A 57 -6.85 8.09 7.94
N PRO A 58 -5.53 8.19 7.71
CA PRO A 58 -4.75 9.36 8.14
C PRO A 58 -5.06 10.62 7.33
N GLU A 59 -5.63 10.46 6.14
CA GLU A 59 -5.94 11.54 5.20
C GLU A 59 -7.42 11.50 4.81
N HIS A 60 -7.96 12.64 4.40
CA HIS A 60 -9.29 12.71 3.80
C HIS A 60 -9.31 13.57 2.53
N ARG A 61 -10.30 13.30 1.66
CA ARG A 61 -10.49 14.07 0.42
C ARG A 61 -10.91 15.52 0.74
N ALA A 62 -10.37 16.50 0.00
CA ALA A 62 -10.66 17.93 0.22
C ALA A 62 -12.04 18.42 -0.24
N TRP A 63 -12.85 17.58 -0.90
CA TRP A 63 -14.18 17.97 -1.38
C TRP A 63 -15.30 17.40 -0.51
N GLY A 64 -16.47 18.05 -0.56
CA GLY A 64 -17.60 17.74 0.33
C GLY A 64 -18.16 16.34 0.09
N GLY A 65 -18.22 15.53 1.14
CA GLY A 65 -18.78 14.18 1.08
C GLY A 65 -17.95 13.14 1.81
N TRP A 66 -16.66 13.37 2.06
CA TRP A 66 -15.80 12.40 2.76
C TRP A 66 -16.27 12.04 4.18
N ASN A 67 -17.11 12.87 4.79
CA ASN A 67 -17.67 12.70 6.14
C ASN A 67 -19.18 13.00 6.21
N ASP A 68 -19.94 12.77 5.13
CA ASP A 68 -21.34 13.19 5.10
C ASP A 68 -22.14 12.65 6.28
N GLY A 69 -22.89 13.54 6.93
CA GLY A 69 -23.65 13.24 8.14
C GLY A 69 -22.84 12.88 9.40
N ASN A 70 -21.51 12.81 9.32
CA ASN A 70 -20.65 12.48 10.45
C ASN A 70 -19.86 13.71 10.92
N SER A 71 -20.31 14.32 12.02
CA SER A 71 -19.68 15.52 12.58
C SER A 71 -18.30 15.28 13.22
N THR A 72 -17.94 14.02 13.49
CA THR A 72 -16.69 13.62 14.15
C THR A 72 -16.29 12.21 13.68
N PRO A 73 -15.90 12.05 12.40
CA PRO A 73 -15.45 10.77 11.90
C PRO A 73 -14.15 10.38 12.62
N PRO A 74 -14.03 9.12 13.10
CA PRO A 74 -12.88 8.70 13.92
C PRO A 74 -11.56 8.60 13.11
N ARG A 75 -11.65 8.61 11.78
CA ARG A 75 -10.54 8.59 10.82
C ARG A 75 -11.04 9.12 9.46
N GLY A 76 -10.10 9.51 8.61
CA GLY A 76 -10.35 9.93 7.23
C GLY A 76 -10.74 8.77 6.33
N ASP A 77 -10.94 9.08 5.05
CA ASP A 77 -11.42 8.15 4.03
C ASP A 77 -10.37 7.70 3.01
N ILE A 78 -9.11 8.05 3.26
CA ILE A 78 -7.96 7.63 2.47
C ILE A 78 -7.04 6.81 3.36
N ASP A 79 -6.83 5.55 3.01
CA ASP A 79 -5.82 4.69 3.60
C ASP A 79 -4.47 4.91 2.91
N VAL A 80 -3.38 4.89 3.68
CA VAL A 80 -2.04 5.19 3.20
C VAL A 80 -1.10 4.03 3.50
N VAL A 81 -0.41 3.56 2.46
CA VAL A 81 0.66 2.56 2.58
C VAL A 81 2.00 3.21 2.27
N ARG A 82 2.98 3.05 3.15
CA ARG A 82 4.35 3.54 2.98
C ARG A 82 5.30 2.37 2.82
N VAL A 83 6.06 2.36 1.73
CA VAL A 83 7.00 1.28 1.41
C VAL A 83 8.39 1.88 1.17
N PRO A 84 9.27 1.90 2.20
CA PRO A 84 10.64 2.37 2.05
C PRO A 84 11.48 1.38 1.25
N TYR A 85 12.18 1.85 0.20
CA TYR A 85 13.00 0.98 -0.66
C TYR A 85 14.49 1.11 -0.33
N VAL A 86 15.13 -0.01 -0.02
CA VAL A 86 16.46 -0.01 0.61
C VAL A 86 17.54 -0.74 -0.19
N SER A 87 17.18 -1.62 -1.15
CA SER A 87 18.16 -2.32 -1.97
C SER A 87 17.61 -2.86 -3.29
N GLY A 88 18.44 -2.87 -4.33
CA GLY A 88 18.13 -3.42 -5.65
C GLY A 88 18.13 -2.37 -6.78
N PRO A 89 17.76 -2.76 -8.01
CA PRO A 89 17.69 -1.84 -9.14
C PRO A 89 16.52 -0.86 -9.01
N THR A 90 16.65 0.30 -9.66
CA THR A 90 15.55 1.26 -9.77
C THR A 90 14.34 0.60 -10.43
N PHE A 91 13.16 0.79 -9.86
CA PHE A 91 11.91 0.46 -10.53
C PHE A 91 11.66 1.51 -11.61
N GLN A 92 11.74 1.12 -12.87
CA GLN A 92 11.30 2.01 -13.95
C GLN A 92 9.77 1.99 -13.97
N GLY A 93 9.16 3.17 -14.04
CA GLY A 93 7.71 3.30 -13.95
C GLY A 93 6.97 2.53 -15.04
N ASP A 94 7.57 2.33 -16.20
CA ASP A 94 7.06 1.58 -17.35
C ASP A 94 7.26 0.05 -17.26
N GLU A 95 8.18 -0.43 -16.43
CA GLU A 95 8.43 -1.87 -16.22
C GLU A 95 7.45 -2.53 -15.24
N ILE A 96 6.71 -1.73 -14.47
CA ILE A 96 5.69 -2.24 -13.55
C ILE A 96 4.35 -2.29 -14.26
N GLY A 97 3.74 -3.47 -14.35
CA GLY A 97 2.41 -3.62 -14.90
C GLY A 97 1.32 -3.17 -13.94
N SER A 98 1.43 -3.56 -12.66
CA SER A 98 0.49 -3.14 -11.62
C SER A 98 1.06 -3.32 -10.21
N ILE A 99 0.48 -2.62 -9.25
CA ILE A 99 0.74 -2.80 -7.82
C ILE A 99 -0.56 -3.24 -7.15
N LEU A 100 -0.49 -4.33 -6.39
CA LEU A 100 -1.61 -4.87 -5.64
C LEU A 100 -1.38 -4.64 -4.15
N VAL A 101 -2.43 -4.19 -3.46
CA VAL A 101 -2.50 -4.17 -2.00
C VAL A 101 -3.57 -5.18 -1.61
N ARG A 102 -3.17 -6.27 -0.96
CA ARG A 102 -4.07 -7.35 -0.51
C ARG A 102 -4.09 -7.39 1.00
N TRP A 103 -5.23 -7.66 1.61
CA TRP A 103 -5.34 -7.84 3.05
C TRP A 103 -6.18 -9.05 3.42
N GLU A 104 -5.86 -9.59 4.59
CA GLU A 104 -6.57 -10.71 5.21
C GLU A 104 -6.67 -10.46 6.71
N GLY A 105 -7.89 -10.59 7.24
CA GLY A 105 -8.15 -10.56 8.67
C GLY A 105 -8.00 -11.90 9.35
N SER A 106 -8.06 -11.88 10.68
CA SER A 106 -8.02 -13.11 11.48
C SER A 106 -9.23 -14.04 11.29
N ASP A 107 -10.30 -13.52 10.70
CA ASP A 107 -11.52 -14.23 10.30
C ASP A 107 -11.42 -14.90 8.92
N GLY A 108 -10.34 -14.65 8.18
CA GLY A 108 -10.16 -15.10 6.79
C GLY A 108 -10.91 -14.25 5.77
N GLU A 109 -11.63 -13.22 6.20
CA GLU A 109 -12.20 -12.22 5.30
C GLU A 109 -11.12 -11.24 4.87
N GLY A 110 -11.22 -10.72 3.65
CA GLY A 110 -10.20 -9.85 3.12
C GLY A 110 -10.58 -9.26 1.78
N GLY A 111 -9.57 -8.75 1.10
CA GLY A 111 -9.74 -8.19 -0.22
C GLY A 111 -8.45 -7.71 -0.83
N GLN A 112 -8.59 -7.05 -1.96
CA GLN A 112 -7.48 -6.44 -2.66
C GLN A 112 -7.91 -5.19 -3.42
N VAL A 113 -6.95 -4.28 -3.57
CA VAL A 113 -6.99 -3.15 -4.49
C VAL A 113 -5.85 -3.32 -5.48
N ARG A 114 -6.15 -3.15 -6.77
CA ARG A 114 -5.15 -3.15 -7.85
C ARG A 114 -5.02 -1.78 -8.49
N PHE A 115 -3.81 -1.23 -8.45
CA PHE A 115 -3.37 -0.09 -9.25
C PHE A 115 -2.72 -0.59 -10.52
N LEU A 116 -3.43 -0.50 -11.65
CA LEU A 116 -2.86 -0.73 -12.97
C LEU A 116 -1.99 0.47 -13.35
N ASN A 117 -0.83 0.24 -13.98
CA ASN A 117 0.02 1.31 -14.47
C ASN A 117 -0.73 2.18 -15.49
N PRO A 118 -0.75 3.53 -15.34
CA PRO A 118 -1.43 4.42 -16.28
C PRO A 118 -0.96 4.33 -17.73
N ASN A 119 0.31 3.97 -17.98
CA ASN A 119 0.82 3.72 -19.34
C ASN A 119 0.12 2.54 -20.03
N ARG A 120 -0.60 1.71 -19.28
CA ARG A 120 -1.32 0.53 -19.77
C ARG A 120 -2.82 0.74 -19.82
N PHE A 121 -3.31 1.95 -19.60
CA PHE A 121 -4.72 2.27 -19.80
C PHE A 121 -5.00 2.23 -21.31
N ASP A 122 -5.54 1.10 -21.76
CA ASP A 122 -5.98 0.90 -23.13
C ASP A 122 -7.40 0.30 -23.16
N ALA A 123 -7.97 0.22 -24.36
CA ALA A 123 -9.32 -0.30 -24.57
C ALA A 123 -9.48 -1.80 -24.23
N ASP A 124 -8.38 -2.55 -24.12
CA ASP A 124 -8.37 -4.00 -23.87
C ASP A 124 -8.22 -4.34 -22.38
N THR A 125 -7.82 -3.39 -21.52
CA THR A 125 -7.60 -3.64 -20.08
C THR A 125 -8.84 -3.77 -19.20
N ASN A 126 -10.05 -3.63 -19.75
CA ASN A 126 -11.34 -3.75 -19.01
C ASN A 126 -11.41 -2.93 -17.71
N GLN A 127 -10.53 -1.95 -17.49
CA GLN A 127 -10.79 -0.94 -16.47
C GLN A 127 -11.97 -0.13 -16.98
N THR A 128 -13.05 -0.16 -16.21
CA THR A 128 -14.25 0.61 -16.46
C THR A 128 -13.86 2.08 -16.51
N PHE A 129 -13.59 2.56 -17.72
CA PHE A 129 -13.81 3.94 -18.10
C PHE A 129 -15.21 4.30 -17.59
N HIS A 130 -15.29 5.11 -16.54
CA HIS A 130 -16.30 6.15 -16.62
C HIS A 130 -15.87 6.96 -17.84
N ASP A 131 -16.62 6.87 -18.95
CA ASP A 131 -16.30 7.53 -20.22
C ASP A 131 -15.63 8.90 -19.96
N ASP A 132 -14.35 9.01 -20.35
CA ASP A 132 -13.53 10.23 -20.46
C ASP A 132 -12.87 10.89 -19.21
N ASP A 133 -12.77 10.29 -18.01
CA ASP A 133 -12.36 11.09 -16.81
C ASP A 133 -11.09 10.67 -16.02
N VAL A 134 -10.09 10.05 -16.68
CA VAL A 134 -8.76 9.83 -16.06
C VAL A 134 -7.87 11.08 -16.19
N GLY A 135 -8.00 11.80 -17.31
CA GLY A 135 -7.18 12.97 -17.64
C GLY A 135 -5.75 12.61 -18.08
N GLU A 136 -4.84 13.58 -17.99
CA GLU A 136 -3.41 13.33 -18.19
C GLU A 136 -2.88 12.40 -17.09
N PHE A 137 -1.81 11.66 -17.39
CA PHE A 137 -1.16 10.80 -16.40
C PHE A 137 0.34 10.90 -16.50
N CYS A 138 1.00 10.58 -15.39
CA CYS A 138 2.44 10.61 -15.27
C CYS A 138 2.92 9.39 -14.49
N THR A 139 4.02 8.83 -14.98
CA THR A 139 4.78 7.78 -14.30
C THR A 139 6.16 8.28 -13.95
N GLY A 140 6.77 7.69 -12.92
CA GLY A 140 8.13 8.02 -12.50
C GLY A 140 8.92 6.80 -12.10
N ASP A 141 10.22 7.00 -11.88
CA ASP A 141 11.13 5.94 -11.46
C ASP A 141 11.28 5.95 -9.93
N PHE A 142 11.27 4.77 -9.31
CA PHE A 142 11.39 4.62 -7.87
C PHE A 142 12.71 3.95 -7.48
N ALA A 143 13.58 4.72 -6.82
CA ALA A 143 14.96 4.37 -6.54
C ALA A 143 15.23 4.09 -5.06
N VAL A 144 16.35 3.43 -4.78
CA VAL A 144 16.79 3.13 -3.42
C VAL A 144 16.97 4.43 -2.61
N GLY A 145 16.45 4.44 -1.39
CA GLY A 145 16.44 5.58 -0.49
C GLY A 145 15.16 6.41 -0.55
N GLU A 146 14.28 6.16 -1.52
CA GLU A 146 12.94 6.75 -1.57
C GLU A 146 11.92 5.89 -0.81
N THR A 147 10.77 6.51 -0.51
CA THR A 147 9.59 5.82 0.02
C THR A 147 8.45 5.94 -0.97
N LEU A 148 7.85 4.80 -1.34
CA LEU A 148 6.61 4.77 -2.09
C LEU A 148 5.43 5.05 -1.15
N THR A 149 4.50 5.89 -1.56
CA THR A 149 3.27 6.22 -0.83
C THR A 149 2.08 5.84 -1.72
N ILE A 150 1.34 4.81 -1.34
CA ILE A 150 0.13 4.35 -2.04
C ILE A 150 -1.07 4.89 -1.27
N ARG A 151 -1.97 5.61 -1.95
CA ARG A 151 -3.17 6.21 -1.35
C ARG A 151 -4.41 5.57 -1.93
N MET A 152 -5.28 5.06 -1.06
CA MET A 152 -6.48 4.32 -1.43
C MET A 152 -7.70 4.95 -0.77
N ALA A 153 -8.51 5.65 -1.56
CA ALA A 153 -9.77 6.20 -1.14
C ALA A 153 -10.85 5.12 -1.06
N HIS A 154 -11.66 5.19 -0.01
CA HIS A 154 -12.83 4.36 0.15
C HIS A 154 -14.08 5.21 0.31
N ASN A 155 -15.23 4.67 -0.06
CA ASN A 155 -16.49 5.42 0.00
C ASN A 155 -17.10 5.51 1.40
N ARG A 156 -16.50 4.93 2.44
CA ARG A 156 -16.96 5.12 3.83
C ARG A 156 -17.28 6.60 4.10
N TYR A 157 -18.50 6.87 4.57
CA TYR A 157 -19.08 8.19 4.82
C TYR A 157 -19.42 9.04 3.58
N GLN A 158 -19.22 8.53 2.37
CA GLN A 158 -19.57 9.24 1.14
C GLN A 158 -21.09 9.30 0.91
N ALA A 159 -21.55 10.47 0.48
CA ALA A 159 -22.88 10.66 -0.11
C ALA A 159 -22.81 11.56 -1.35
N GLY A 160 -23.68 11.30 -2.34
CA GLY A 160 -23.83 12.10 -3.56
C GLY A 160 -22.90 11.72 -4.71
N GLY A 161 -22.16 10.61 -4.60
CA GLY A 161 -21.37 10.01 -5.66
C GLY A 161 -22.21 9.09 -6.54
N THR A 162 -22.27 9.38 -7.84
CA THR A 162 -22.98 8.50 -8.80
C THR A 162 -22.37 7.10 -8.81
N GLY A 163 -23.11 6.10 -8.33
CA GLY A 163 -22.68 4.69 -8.33
C GLY A 163 -21.56 4.35 -7.36
N THR A 164 -21.22 5.25 -6.43
CA THR A 164 -20.16 5.04 -5.43
C THR A 164 -20.63 5.32 -4.00
N ASP A 165 -21.89 5.70 -3.81
CA ASP A 165 -22.44 5.92 -2.47
C ASP A 165 -22.47 4.63 -1.65
N VAL A 166 -22.23 4.76 -0.34
CA VAL A 166 -22.21 3.61 0.59
C VAL A 166 -23.54 2.87 0.56
N GLU A 167 -24.65 3.59 0.39
CA GLU A 167 -25.99 3.01 0.30
C GLU A 167 -26.18 2.13 -0.95
N ASP A 168 -25.43 2.40 -2.03
CA ASP A 168 -25.55 1.69 -3.30
C ASP A 168 -24.70 0.42 -3.35
N ILE A 169 -23.45 0.50 -2.87
CA ILE A 169 -22.44 -0.56 -3.06
C ILE A 169 -21.81 -1.07 -1.75
N GLY A 170 -22.23 -0.55 -0.60
CA GLY A 170 -21.58 -0.81 0.69
C GLY A 170 -20.24 -0.10 0.84
N GLU A 171 -19.56 -0.30 1.98
CA GLU A 171 -18.22 0.25 2.18
C GLU A 171 -17.18 -0.50 1.35
N GLN A 172 -16.52 0.18 0.41
CA GLN A 172 -15.51 -0.39 -0.50
C GLN A 172 -14.45 0.67 -0.86
N TYR A 173 -13.29 0.22 -1.35
CA TYR A 173 -12.39 1.11 -2.08
C TYR A 173 -12.99 1.47 -3.42
N VAL A 174 -12.89 2.73 -3.81
CA VAL A 174 -13.55 3.26 -5.00
C VAL A 174 -12.58 4.07 -5.85
N GLU A 175 -12.92 4.23 -7.13
CA GLU A 175 -12.26 5.22 -7.96
C GLU A 175 -12.34 6.62 -7.34
N SER A 176 -11.26 7.37 -7.46
CA SER A 176 -11.15 8.66 -6.79
C SER A 176 -10.04 9.49 -7.40
N ASN A 177 -10.22 10.80 -7.40
CA ASN A 177 -9.14 11.72 -7.74
C ASN A 177 -8.06 11.81 -6.68
N GLN A 178 -8.24 11.21 -5.50
CA GLN A 178 -7.23 11.15 -4.44
C GLN A 178 -6.45 9.84 -4.40
N ASN A 179 -6.83 8.86 -5.24
CA ASN A 179 -6.04 7.66 -5.45
C ASN A 179 -4.78 8.02 -6.24
N ASP A 180 -3.60 7.69 -5.71
CA ASP A 180 -2.34 7.77 -6.43
C ASP A 180 -1.27 6.88 -5.79
N ILE A 181 -0.17 6.72 -6.53
CA ILE A 181 1.08 6.22 -6.00
C ILE A 181 2.14 7.28 -6.23
N ALA A 182 2.68 7.79 -5.14
CA ALA A 182 3.75 8.77 -5.15
C ALA A 182 5.05 8.16 -4.63
N ARG A 183 6.17 8.81 -4.92
CA ARG A 183 7.49 8.49 -4.39
C ARG A 183 8.07 9.71 -3.71
N GLY A 184 9.12 9.50 -2.90
CA GLY A 184 9.89 10.59 -2.31
C GLY A 184 9.01 11.57 -1.51
N GLY A 185 9.05 12.84 -1.93
CA GLY A 185 8.33 13.97 -1.33
C GLY A 185 6.95 14.25 -1.92
N ASP A 186 6.33 13.26 -2.60
CA ASP A 186 5.05 13.31 -3.33
C ASP A 186 5.17 13.50 -4.85
N GLU A 187 6.34 13.20 -5.41
CA GLU A 187 6.54 13.07 -6.86
C GLU A 187 5.74 11.88 -7.42
N PRO A 188 5.24 11.95 -8.67
CA PRO A 188 4.42 10.87 -9.22
C PRO A 188 5.23 9.60 -9.44
N PHE A 189 4.65 8.46 -9.04
CA PHE A 189 5.07 7.13 -9.49
C PHE A 189 4.01 6.52 -10.41
N PHE A 190 2.75 6.43 -9.95
CA PHE A 190 1.55 6.26 -10.78
C PHE A 190 0.54 7.35 -10.39
N ARG A 191 0.32 8.32 -11.27
CA ARG A 191 -0.64 9.40 -11.01
C ARG A 191 -1.41 9.74 -12.27
N VAL A 192 -2.67 10.09 -12.08
CA VAL A 192 -3.57 10.61 -13.10
C VAL A 192 -4.09 11.96 -12.63
N GLU A 193 -4.52 12.85 -13.51
CA GLU A 193 -5.05 14.16 -13.15
C GLU A 193 -6.38 14.04 -12.42
N ASN A 194 -7.31 13.26 -12.97
CA ASN A 194 -8.64 13.14 -12.41
C ASN A 194 -8.83 11.81 -11.68
N ARG A 195 -9.84 10.99 -12.02
CA ARG A 195 -10.17 9.80 -11.23
C ARG A 195 -9.25 8.63 -11.57
N TYR A 196 -8.50 8.14 -10.58
CA TYR A 196 -7.72 6.91 -10.76
C TYR A 196 -8.64 5.70 -10.59
N PRO A 197 -8.83 4.88 -11.65
CA PRO A 197 -9.60 3.66 -11.57
C PRO A 197 -8.87 2.60 -10.75
N VAL A 198 -9.54 2.08 -9.75
CA VAL A 198 -9.03 0.95 -8.94
C VAL A 198 -9.96 -0.24 -9.09
N TYR A 199 -9.39 -1.43 -9.16
CA TYR A 199 -10.17 -2.66 -9.06
C TYR A 199 -10.15 -3.14 -7.61
N PHE A 200 -11.31 -3.10 -6.96
CA PHE A 200 -11.54 -3.73 -5.66
C PHE A 200 -12.16 -5.11 -5.84
N SER A 201 -11.68 -6.08 -5.06
CA SER A 201 -12.36 -7.37 -4.90
C SER A 201 -12.18 -7.87 -3.48
N GLY A 202 -13.17 -8.60 -2.96
CA GLY A 202 -13.14 -9.12 -1.61
C GLY A 202 -14.45 -8.82 -0.88
N ASP A 203 -14.45 -9.14 0.40
CA ASP A 203 -15.67 -9.11 1.22
C ASP A 203 -15.78 -7.82 2.05
N ARG A 204 -14.66 -7.16 2.35
CA ARG A 204 -14.62 -5.93 3.16
C ARG A 204 -13.36 -5.08 2.93
N PRO A 205 -13.39 -3.76 3.18
CA PRO A 205 -12.19 -2.93 3.28
C PRO A 205 -11.26 -3.36 4.42
N MET A 206 -10.07 -2.76 4.49
CA MET A 206 -9.14 -3.02 5.58
C MET A 206 -9.67 -2.57 6.94
N GLU A 207 -9.35 -3.36 7.95
CA GLU A 207 -9.58 -3.08 9.36
C GLU A 207 -8.26 -3.10 10.14
N PRO A 208 -8.18 -2.39 11.29
CA PRO A 208 -6.99 -2.42 12.12
C PRO A 208 -6.67 -3.85 12.57
N GLY A 209 -5.42 -4.28 12.37
CA GLY A 209 -4.94 -5.62 12.68
C GLY A 209 -4.88 -6.57 11.49
N ASP A 210 -5.44 -6.20 10.33
CA ASP A 210 -5.31 -7.01 9.12
C ASP A 210 -3.84 -7.13 8.68
N SER A 211 -3.48 -8.33 8.20
CA SER A 211 -2.21 -8.55 7.52
C SER A 211 -2.31 -8.03 6.09
N VAL A 212 -1.36 -7.22 5.66
CA VAL A 212 -1.37 -6.56 4.35
C VAL A 212 -0.16 -6.99 3.53
N GLU A 213 -0.37 -7.46 2.31
CA GLU A 213 0.65 -7.73 1.31
C GLU A 213 0.64 -6.62 0.24
N ILE A 214 1.82 -6.10 -0.09
CA ILE A 214 2.03 -5.20 -1.22
C ILE A 214 2.86 -5.94 -2.25
N LEU A 215 2.27 -6.17 -3.42
CA LEU A 215 2.84 -6.98 -4.49
C LEU A 215 3.04 -6.13 -5.75
N PHE A 216 4.26 -6.11 -6.25
CA PHE A 216 4.63 -5.47 -7.52
C PHE A 216 4.62 -6.52 -8.62
N ILE A 217 3.83 -6.30 -9.67
CA ILE A 217 3.69 -7.20 -10.82
C ILE A 217 4.23 -6.52 -12.06
N GLY A 218 5.03 -7.24 -12.84
CA GLY A 218 5.59 -6.75 -14.10
C GLY A 218 4.57 -6.54 -15.22
N VAL A 219 5.01 -5.95 -16.33
CA VAL A 219 4.17 -5.59 -17.49
C VAL A 219 3.39 -6.75 -18.13
N ASN A 220 3.82 -7.99 -17.91
CA ASN A 220 3.12 -9.17 -18.45
C ASN A 220 1.98 -9.67 -17.54
N ASP A 221 1.65 -8.95 -16.46
CA ASP A 221 0.57 -9.25 -15.49
C ASP A 221 0.64 -10.59 -14.75
N GLU A 222 1.64 -11.42 -15.03
CA GLU A 222 1.77 -12.75 -14.43
C GLU A 222 2.99 -12.86 -13.50
N GLN A 223 3.96 -11.97 -13.61
CA GLN A 223 5.25 -12.11 -12.93
C GLN A 223 5.36 -11.19 -11.70
N PRO A 224 5.36 -11.74 -10.48
CA PRO A 224 5.79 -11.01 -9.29
C PRO A 224 7.23 -10.53 -9.43
N ILE A 225 7.47 -9.24 -9.21
CA ILE A 225 8.80 -8.62 -9.24
C ILE A 225 9.33 -8.38 -7.82
N ALA A 226 8.45 -7.97 -6.91
CA ALA A 226 8.81 -7.69 -5.52
C ALA A 226 7.58 -7.79 -4.62
N LYS A 227 7.82 -8.04 -3.33
CA LYS A 227 6.76 -8.00 -2.30
C LYS A 227 7.26 -7.41 -0.99
N THR A 228 6.33 -6.87 -0.21
CA THR A 228 6.52 -6.58 1.20
C THR A 228 5.20 -6.80 1.95
N THR A 229 5.27 -6.84 3.27
CA THR A 229 4.10 -7.06 4.13
C THR A 229 4.09 -6.07 5.29
N ALA A 230 2.90 -5.75 5.78
CA ALA A 230 2.67 -4.86 6.91
C ALA A 230 1.43 -5.31 7.70
N VAL A 231 1.15 -4.61 8.80
CA VAL A 231 -0.10 -4.76 9.54
C VAL A 231 -0.83 -3.43 9.49
N ALA A 232 -2.13 -3.47 9.19
CA ALA A 232 -2.96 -2.28 9.14
C ALA A 232 -3.15 -1.69 10.55
N THR A 233 -2.93 -0.39 10.69
CA THR A 233 -3.10 0.33 11.96
C THR A 233 -4.06 1.50 11.75
N ALA A 234 -4.96 1.76 12.71
CA ALA A 234 -5.80 2.95 12.64
C ALA A 234 -4.94 4.21 12.83
N ALA A 235 -5.20 5.25 12.02
CA ALA A 235 -4.65 6.57 12.30
C ALA A 235 -5.06 7.05 13.69
N THR A 236 -4.20 7.87 14.30
CA THR A 236 -4.49 8.54 15.57
C THR A 236 -4.50 10.05 15.35
N GLY A 237 -5.50 10.73 15.90
CA GLY A 237 -5.70 12.17 15.69
C GLY A 237 -6.66 12.49 14.55
N GLU A 238 -6.78 13.77 14.22
CA GLU A 238 -7.64 14.25 13.14
C GLU A 238 -7.02 13.93 11.77
N PRO A 239 -7.81 13.44 10.80
CA PRO A 239 -7.30 13.20 9.46
C PRO A 239 -6.90 14.51 8.79
N THR A 240 -5.80 14.46 8.03
CA THR A 240 -5.32 15.63 7.30
C THR A 240 -6.07 15.75 5.97
N GLU A 241 -6.58 16.94 5.68
CA GLU A 241 -7.14 17.23 4.36
C GLU A 241 -6.05 17.13 3.29
N ARG A 242 -6.33 16.41 2.21
CA ARG A 242 -5.41 16.28 1.08
C ARG A 242 -6.00 16.85 -0.20
N ASP A 243 -5.17 17.64 -0.87
CA ASP A 243 -5.31 17.95 -2.29
C ASP A 243 -4.17 17.30 -3.07
N LYS A 244 -4.50 16.62 -4.17
CA LYS A 244 -3.54 15.82 -4.95
C LYS A 244 -2.74 16.77 -5.85
N PRO A 245 -1.40 16.73 -5.84
CA PRO A 245 -0.62 17.51 -6.80
C PRO A 245 -0.89 17.07 -8.25
N ALA A 246 -0.88 18.01 -9.19
CA ALA A 246 -0.93 17.71 -10.62
C ALA A 246 0.33 16.95 -11.09
N CYS A 247 0.24 16.35 -12.26
CA CYS A 247 1.38 15.91 -13.05
C CYS A 247 2.23 17.12 -13.49
N PRO A 248 3.57 16.99 -13.47
CA PRO A 248 4.50 18.07 -13.80
C PRO A 248 4.60 18.39 -15.30
#